data_AF-A0A1D9FZI9-F1
#
_entry.id   AF-A0A1D9FZI9-F1
#
_cell.length_a   1.000
_cell.length_b   1.000
_cell.length_c   1.000
_cell.angle_alpha   90.00
_cell.angle_beta   90.00
_cell.angle_gamma   90.00
#
_symmetry.space_group_name_H-M   'P 1'
#
loop_
_entity.id
_entity.type
_entity.pdbx_description
1 polymer ?
#
loop_
_entity_poly.entity_id
_entity_poly.type
_entity_poly.pdbx_seq_one_letter_code
_entity_poly.pdbx_strand_id
1 'polypeptide(L)'
;MIIIEFKAYGKRNQYSAIDEAIRTVKFIRNSCIRLWLDNKGTGKYDLSRYCKVLAKEFPFANELNSSARQAASERAWLEVTVRRVEPYFMSFNPFMHILSPIKATL
;
A
#
# COMPACT_ATOMS: atom_id res chain seq x y z
N MET A 1 8.38 -30.71 15.67
CA MET A 1 7.75 -29.59 14.93
C MET A 1 7.44 -30.09 13.53
N ILE A 2 6.17 -30.20 13.18
CA ILE A 2 5.75 -30.68 11.86
C ILE A 2 5.57 -29.45 10.97
N ILE A 3 6.33 -29.38 9.88
CA ILE A 3 6.17 -28.36 8.85
C ILE A 3 5.40 -29.02 7.72
N ILE A 4 4.22 -28.50 7.41
CA ILE A 4 3.42 -28.98 6.29
C ILE A 4 3.47 -27.93 5.18
N GLU A 5 4.15 -28.27 4.09
CA GLU A 5 4.23 -27.42 2.91
C GLU A 5 3.11 -27.79 1.94
N PHE A 6 2.22 -26.83 1.68
CA PHE A 6 1.17 -26.96 0.68
C PHE A 6 1.40 -25.96 -0.45
N LYS A 7 1.36 -26.45 -1.69
CA LYS A 7 1.29 -25.60 -2.88
C LYS A 7 -0.17 -25.29 -3.17
N ALA A 8 -0.54 -24.02 -3.12
CA ALA A 8 -1.88 -23.57 -3.50
C ALA A 8 -2.03 -23.62 -5.02
N TYR A 9 -2.71 -24.66 -5.53
CA TYR A 9 -3.07 -24.76 -6.94
C TYR A 9 -4.45 -24.12 -7.17
N GLY A 10 -4.49 -23.09 -8.01
CA GLY A 10 -5.70 -22.39 -8.39
C GLY A 10 -6.12 -22.69 -9.83
N LYS A 11 -7.40 -22.47 -10.13
CA LYS A 11 -7.90 -22.39 -11.52
C LYS A 11 -7.43 -21.08 -12.16
N ARG A 12 -7.32 -21.03 -13.49
CA ARG A 12 -6.93 -19.81 -14.23
C ARG A 12 -7.76 -18.58 -13.84
N ASN A 13 -9.07 -18.74 -13.68
CA ASN A 13 -9.97 -17.66 -13.28
C ASN A 13 -9.65 -17.11 -11.89
N GLN A 14 -9.20 -17.96 -10.96
CA GLN A 14 -8.82 -17.52 -9.61
C GLN A 14 -7.53 -16.69 -9.64
N TYR A 15 -6.55 -17.10 -10.44
CA TYR A 15 -5.34 -16.29 -10.64
C TYR A 15 -5.66 -14.93 -11.28
N SER A 16 -6.53 -14.90 -12.29
CA SER A 16 -6.98 -13.64 -12.89
C SER A 16 -7.67 -12.71 -11.88
N ALA A 17 -8.53 -13.25 -11.02
CA ALA A 17 -9.20 -12.49 -9.98
C ALA A 17 -8.21 -11.95 -8.92
N ILE A 18 -7.17 -12.72 -8.59
CA ILE A 18 -6.08 -12.25 -7.71
C ILE A 18 -5.32 -11.08 -8.37
N ASP A 19 -4.97 -11.20 -9.65
CA ASP A 19 -4.26 -10.15 -10.37
C ASP A 19 -5.08 -8.86 -10.48
N GLU A 20 -6.39 -8.99 -10.66
CA GLU A 20 -7.33 -7.87 -10.63
C GLU A 20 -7.41 -7.24 -9.24
N ALA A 21 -7.54 -8.04 -8.18
CA ALA A 21 -7.53 -7.54 -6.80
C ALA A 21 -6.22 -6.81 -6.46
N ILE A 22 -5.07 -7.32 -6.91
CA ILE A 22 -3.76 -6.67 -6.74
C ILE A 22 -3.73 -5.32 -7.47
N ARG A 23 -4.26 -5.24 -8.69
CA ARG A 23 -4.37 -3.98 -9.45
C ARG A 23 -5.23 -2.97 -8.70
N THR A 24 -6.37 -3.37 -8.18
CA THR A 24 -7.27 -2.50 -7.39
C THR A 24 -6.61 -2.02 -6.09
N VAL A 25 -5.90 -2.88 -5.37
CA VAL A 25 -5.14 -2.50 -4.16
C VAL A 25 -4.06 -1.47 -4.50
N LYS A 26 -3.30 -1.68 -5.59
CA LYS A 26 -2.27 -0.73 -6.04
C LYS A 26 -2.88 0.62 -6.42
N PHE A 27 -4.02 0.62 -7.10
CA PHE A 27 -4.76 1.84 -7.43
C PHE A 27 -5.11 2.63 -6.16
N ILE A 28 -5.78 2.01 -5.19
CA ILE A 28 -6.18 2.67 -3.94
C ILE A 28 -4.95 3.22 -3.20
N ARG A 29 -3.89 2.42 -3.09
CA ARG A 29 -2.64 2.84 -2.43
C ARG A 29 -2.04 4.08 -3.11
N ASN A 30 -1.90 4.05 -4.44
CA ASN A 30 -1.29 5.13 -5.20
C ASN A 30 -2.15 6.41 -5.14
N SER A 31 -3.48 6.29 -5.17
CA SER A 31 -4.39 7.42 -4.99
C SER A 31 -4.26 8.05 -3.61
N CYS A 32 -4.15 7.24 -2.54
CA CYS A 32 -3.90 7.73 -1.18
C CYS A 32 -2.55 8.48 -1.07
N ILE A 33 -1.48 7.96 -1.69
CA ILE A 33 -0.18 8.64 -1.72
C ILE A 33 -0.27 9.96 -2.47
N ARG A 34 -0.97 9.99 -3.61
CA ARG A 34 -1.18 11.21 -4.39
C ARG A 34 -1.92 12.26 -3.59
N LEU A 35 -3.01 11.89 -2.91
CA LEU A 35 -3.75 12.78 -2.03
C LEU A 35 -2.86 13.40 -0.96
N TRP A 36 -1.98 12.60 -0.35
CA TRP A 36 -1.05 13.08 0.67
C TRP A 36 0.02 14.04 0.10
N LEU A 37 0.51 13.78 -1.11
CA LEU A 37 1.47 14.67 -1.77
C LEU A 37 0.84 16.03 -2.09
N ASP A 38 -0.41 16.02 -2.55
CA ASP A 38 -1.12 17.24 -2.95
C ASP A 38 -1.60 18.05 -1.73
N ASN A 39 -1.91 17.40 -0.60
CA ASN A 39 -2.44 18.05 0.60
C ASN A 39 -1.46 17.97 1.79
N LYS A 40 -0.80 19.08 2.11
CA LYS A 40 0.07 19.18 3.29
C LYS A 40 -0.76 19.15 4.57
N GLY A 41 -0.84 17.99 5.22
CA GLY A 41 -1.54 17.80 6.50
C GLY A 41 -2.42 16.56 6.61
N THR A 42 -2.59 15.81 5.52
CA THR A 42 -3.37 14.57 5.53
C THR A 42 -2.80 13.56 6.52
N GLY A 43 -3.63 13.16 7.49
CA GLY A 43 -3.27 12.17 8.50
C GLY A 43 -3.71 10.75 8.12
N LYS A 44 -3.36 9.77 8.98
CA LYS A 44 -3.75 8.36 8.81
C LYS A 44 -5.27 8.19 8.61
N TYR A 45 -6.07 8.86 9.44
CA TYR A 45 -7.52 8.73 9.42
C TYR A 45 -8.16 9.30 8.15
N ASP A 46 -7.55 10.35 7.57
CA ASP A 46 -8.03 10.94 6.33
C ASP A 46 -7.83 10.00 5.16
N LEU A 47 -6.71 9.27 5.12
CA LEU A 47 -6.47 8.22 4.11
C LEU A 47 -7.47 7.07 4.24
N SER A 48 -7.78 6.63 5.47
CA SER A 48 -8.82 5.62 5.70
C SER A 48 -10.20 6.10 5.24
N ARG A 49 -10.54 7.38 5.45
CA ARG A 49 -11.80 7.97 4.96
C ARG A 49 -11.80 8.08 3.44
N TYR A 50 -10.69 8.48 2.84
CA TYR A 50 -10.55 8.62 1.38
C TYR A 50 -10.74 7.28 0.66
N CYS A 51 -10.30 6.17 1.25
CA CYS A 51 -10.54 4.84 0.71
C CYS A 51 -12.05 4.49 0.57
N LYS A 52 -12.91 5.04 1.45
CA LYS A 52 -14.37 4.90 1.32
C LYS A 52 -14.93 5.76 0.18
N VAL A 53 -14.33 6.92 -0.07
CA VAL A 53 -14.70 7.80 -1.19
C VAL A 53 -14.35 7.12 -2.51
N LEU A 54 -13.13 6.62 -2.65
CA LEU A 54 -12.69 5.88 -3.84
C LEU A 54 -13.60 4.70 -4.17
N ALA A 55 -14.06 3.95 -3.17
CA ALA A 55 -14.99 2.85 -3.41
C ALA A 55 -16.40 3.30 -3.82
N LYS A 56 -16.82 4.52 -3.50
CA LYS A 56 -18.09 5.06 -4.02
C LYS A 56 -17.95 5.56 -5.45
N GLU A 57 -16.79 6.12 -5.80
CA GLU A 57 -16.51 6.68 -7.12
C GLU A 57 -16.21 5.60 -8.16
N PHE A 58 -15.51 4.54 -7.75
CA PHE A 58 -15.02 3.49 -8.65
C PHE A 58 -15.68 2.14 -8.32
N PRO A 59 -16.59 1.63 -9.18
CA PRO A 59 -17.27 0.35 -8.95
C PRO A 59 -16.31 -0.82 -8.71
N PHE A 60 -15.23 -0.91 -9.49
CA PHE A 60 -14.19 -1.95 -9.32
C PHE A 60 -13.47 -1.87 -7.98
N ALA A 61 -13.37 -0.67 -7.38
CA ALA A 61 -12.81 -0.51 -6.04
C ALA A 61 -13.80 -0.97 -4.96
N ASN A 62 -15.11 -0.85 -5.22
CA ASN A 62 -16.15 -1.32 -4.32
C ASN A 62 -16.26 -2.85 -4.25
N GLU A 63 -15.97 -3.53 -5.36
CA GLU A 63 -15.91 -5.00 -5.45
C GLU A 63 -14.84 -5.59 -4.53
N LEU A 64 -13.79 -4.81 -4.23
CA LEU A 64 -12.80 -5.21 -3.24
C LEU A 64 -13.36 -5.09 -1.82
N ASN A 65 -13.13 -6.13 -1.02
CA ASN A 65 -13.58 -6.17 0.37
C ASN A 65 -13.06 -4.97 1.19
N SER A 66 -13.84 -4.55 2.19
CA SER A 66 -13.57 -3.37 3.00
C SER A 66 -12.25 -3.44 3.78
N SER A 67 -11.89 -4.63 4.28
CA SER A 67 -10.64 -4.84 5.04
C SER A 67 -9.39 -4.69 4.16
N ALA A 68 -9.41 -5.20 2.93
CA ALA A 68 -8.32 -5.09 1.97
C ALA A 68 -8.14 -3.64 1.50
N ARG A 69 -9.25 -2.94 1.31
CA ARG A 69 -9.28 -1.50 1.08
C ARG A 69 -8.64 -0.71 2.22
N GLN A 70 -9.00 -1.02 3.46
CA GLN A 70 -8.38 -0.39 4.63
C GLN A 70 -6.87 -0.69 4.71
N ALA A 71 -6.47 -1.95 4.54
CA ALA A 71 -5.07 -2.36 4.54
C ALA A 71 -4.25 -1.63 3.46
N ALA A 72 -4.83 -1.36 2.28
CA ALA A 72 -4.19 -0.55 1.24
C ALA A 72 -3.92 0.89 1.70
N SER A 73 -4.87 1.52 2.38
CA SER A 73 -4.71 2.88 2.93
C SER A 73 -3.66 2.93 4.06
N GLU A 74 -3.61 1.91 4.90
CA GLU A 74 -2.62 1.81 5.98
C GLU A 74 -1.21 1.60 5.42
N ARG A 75 -1.06 0.78 4.38
CA ARG A 75 0.22 0.64 3.65
C ARG A 75 0.69 1.96 3.05
N ALA A 76 -0.22 2.74 2.44
CA ALA A 76 0.11 4.07 1.94
C ALA A 76 0.59 5.00 3.07
N TRP A 77 -0.05 4.95 4.25
CA TRP A 77 0.37 5.71 5.41
C TRP A 77 1.76 5.31 5.92
N LEU A 78 2.08 4.01 5.93
CA LEU A 78 3.42 3.53 6.30
C LEU A 78 4.48 4.06 5.33
N GLU A 79 4.23 4.01 4.02
CA GLU A 79 5.15 4.56 3.01
C GLU A 79 5.38 6.07 3.19
N VAL A 80 4.31 6.82 3.47
CA VAL A 80 4.38 8.24 3.80
C VAL A 80 5.20 8.49 5.08
N THR A 81 4.93 7.71 6.12
CA THR A 81 5.61 7.86 7.41
C THR A 81 7.10 7.59 7.25
N VAL A 82 7.47 6.47 6.63
CA VAL A 82 8.86 6.13 6.32
C VAL A 82 9.54 7.27 5.56
N ARG A 83 8.92 7.81 4.50
CA ARG A 83 9.47 8.97 3.76
C ARG A 83 9.66 10.22 4.61
N ARG A 84 8.85 10.45 5.64
CA ARG A 84 9.03 11.57 6.57
C ARG A 84 10.17 11.35 7.55
N VAL A 85 10.40 10.11 7.99
CA VAL A 85 11.45 9.79 8.99
C VAL A 85 12.80 9.50 8.36
N GLU A 86 12.85 9.06 7.10
CA GLU A 86 14.09 8.74 6.37
C GLU A 86 15.16 9.85 6.47
N PRO A 87 14.85 11.14 6.25
CA PRO A 87 15.84 12.21 6.33
C PRO A 87 16.41 12.38 7.74
N TYR A 88 15.59 12.15 8.77
CA TYR A 88 16.02 12.22 10.16
C TYR A 88 16.83 10.98 10.54
N PHE A 89 16.40 9.78 10.13
CA PHE A 89 17.11 8.54 10.41
C PHE A 89 18.52 8.52 9.78
N MET A 90 18.65 9.00 8.53
CA MET A 90 19.96 9.14 7.86
C MET A 90 20.91 10.12 8.58
N SER A 91 20.38 11.14 9.26
CA SER A 91 21.21 12.08 10.03
C SER A 91 21.76 11.51 11.35
N PHE A 92 21.13 10.46 11.89
CA PHE A 92 21.52 9.84 13.17
C PHE A 92 22.51 8.67 13.04
N ASN A 93 22.74 8.12 11.84
CA ASN A 93 23.66 7.00 11.65
C ASN A 93 24.46 7.10 10.33
N PRO A 94 25.70 7.63 10.37
CA PRO A 94 26.53 7.82 9.16
C PRO A 94 26.94 6.50 8.46
N PHE A 95 26.71 5.33 9.07
CA PHE A 95 27.03 4.03 8.47
C PHE A 95 25.90 3.44 7.61
N MET A 96 24.70 4.01 7.61
CA MET A 96 23.55 3.48 6.84
C MET A 96 23.61 3.74 5.33
N HIS A 97 24.57 4.54 4.84
CA HIS A 97 24.79 4.73 3.40
C HIS A 97 25.14 3.42 2.66
N ILE A 98 25.63 2.40 3.37
CA ILE A 98 26.03 1.11 2.78
C ILE A 98 24.82 0.17 2.58
N LEU A 99 23.73 0.39 3.31
CA LEU A 99 22.55 -0.50 3.34
C LEU A 99 21.29 0.15 2.77
N SER A 100 21.42 1.11 1.84
CA SER A 100 20.22 1.64 1.19
C SER A 100 19.48 0.51 0.46
N PRO A 101 18.22 0.18 0.80
CA PRO A 101 17.43 -0.71 -0.02
C PRO A 101 17.19 0.02 -1.34
N ILE A 102 17.71 -0.59 -2.42
CA ILE A 102 17.36 -0.39 -3.83
C ILE A 102 16.52 0.86 -4.04
N LYS A 103 17.18 1.95 -4.48
CA LYS A 103 16.51 3.14 -5.01
C LYS A 103 15.35 2.64 -5.88
N ALA A 104 14.12 2.86 -5.42
CA ALA A 104 12.95 2.74 -6.25
C ALA A 104 13.05 3.88 -7.28
N THR A 105 13.77 3.61 -8.36
CA THR A 105 13.75 4.37 -9.59
C THR A 105 12.31 4.49 -10.04
N LEU A 106 11.90 5.75 -10.22
CA LEU A 106 10.77 6.19 -11.03
C LEU A 106 10.77 5.52 -12.41
#